data_AF-A0A920HL34-F1
#
_entry.id   AF-A0A920HL34-F1
#
_cell.length_a   1.000
_cell.length_b   1.000
_cell.length_c   1.000
_cell.angle_alpha   90.00
_cell.angle_beta   90.00
_cell.angle_gamma   90.00
#
_symmetry.space_group_name_H-M   'P 1'
#
loop_
_entity.id
_entity.type
_entity.pdbx_description
1 polymer ?
#
loop_
_entity_poly.entity_id
_entity_poly.type
_entity_poly.pdbx_seq_one_letter_code
_entity_poly.pdbx_strand_id
1 'polypeptide(L)' 'MLGGGESDTITFDAPEPGKYVFICSFPGHYQLMMGEFIVI' A
#
# COMPACT_ATOMS: atom_id res chain seq x y z
N MET A 1 -5.71 -4.24 11.18
CA MET A 1 -4.77 -3.14 11.48
C MET A 1 -3.61 -3.76 12.21
N LEU A 2 -2.38 -3.39 11.88
CA LEU A 2 -1.18 -3.87 12.57
C LEU A 2 -0.79 -2.85 13.64
N GLY A 3 -0.60 -3.33 14.86
CA GLY A 3 -0.10 -2.56 15.98
C GLY A 3 1.43 -2.46 16.00
N GLY A 4 1.96 -1.80 17.03
CA GLY A 4 3.42 -1.69 17.21
C GLY A 4 4.06 -3.07 17.43
N GLY A 5 5.04 -3.42 16.59
CA GLY A 5 5.75 -4.70 16.66
C GLY A 5 5.12 -5.84 15.85
N GLU A 6 3.97 -5.61 15.21
CA GLU A 6 3.31 -6.59 14.33
C GLU A 6 3.76 -6.41 12.87
N SER A 7 3.70 -7.49 12.09
CA SER A 7 3.98 -7.49 10.65
C SER A 7 2.98 -8.36 9.90
N ASP A 8 2.82 -8.09 8.61
CA ASP A 8 1.97 -8.86 7.70
C ASP A 8 2.59 -8.92 6.31
N THR A 9 2.12 -9.82 5.45
CA THR A 9 2.62 -10.02 4.09
C THR A 9 1.47 -10.28 3.14
N ILE A 10 1.44 -9.56 2.02
CA ILE A 10 0.48 -9.78 0.93
C ILE A 10 1.22 -10.25 -0.33
N THR A 11 0.59 -11.14 -1.10
CA THR A 11 1.12 -11.63 -2.38
C THR A 11 0.02 -11.55 -3.42
N PHE A 12 0.34 -10.93 -4.55
CA PHE A 12 -0.58 -10.72 -5.67
C PHE A 12 0.24 -10.65 -6.97
N ASP A 13 -0.39 -11.00 -8.08
CA ASP A 13 0.22 -10.81 -9.40
C ASP A 13 0.30 -9.32 -9.72
N ALA A 14 1.43 -8.88 -10.29
CA ALA A 14 1.56 -7.49 -10.71
C ALA A 14 0.48 -7.16 -11.77
N PRO A 15 -0.21 -6.01 -11.64
CA PRO A 15 -1.20 -5.57 -12.62
C PRO A 15 -0.50 -5.15 -13.93
N GLU A 16 -1.28 -4.70 -14.92
CA GLU A 16 -0.74 -4.18 -16.17
C GLU A 16 0.22 -2.99 -15.95
N PRO A 17 1.16 -2.72 -16.88
CA PRO A 17 2.05 -1.57 -16.79
C PRO A 17 1.30 -0.26 -16.53
N GLY A 18 1.74 0.49 -15.51
CA GLY A 18 1.01 1.64 -15.01
C GLY A 18 1.49 2.14 -13.66
N LYS A 19 0.89 3.25 -13.21
CA LYS A 19 1.12 3.84 -11.89
C LYS A 19 -0.09 3.63 -11.00
N TYR A 20 0.12 2.99 -9.86
CA TYR A 20 -0.93 2.66 -8.90
C TYR A 20 -0.61 3.32 -7.56
N VAL A 21 -1.59 3.99 -6.96
CA VAL A 21 -1.42 4.56 -5.62
C VAL A 21 -1.77 3.50 -4.58
N PHE A 22 -0.83 3.21 -3.67
CA PHE A 22 -1.13 2.43 -2.47
C PHE A 22 -1.25 3.37 -1.26
N ILE A 23 -2.15 3.03 -0.33
CA ILE A 23 -2.46 3.86 0.84
C ILE A 23 -2.50 3.02 2.11
N CYS A 24 -2.24 3.66 3.25
CA CYS A 24 -2.74 3.17 4.53
C CYS A 24 -4.19 3.64 4.70
N SER A 25 -5.14 2.71 4.70
CA SER A 25 -6.57 3.01 4.85
C SER A 25 -7.03 3.22 6.29
N PHE A 26 -6.10 3.26 7.27
CA PHE A 26 -6.44 3.65 8.64
C PHE A 26 -7.08 5.06 8.61
N PRO A 27 -8.24 5.27 9.28
CA PRO A 27 -8.92 6.56 9.25
C PRO A 27 -8.00 7.74 9.54
N GLY A 28 -7.87 8.66 8.58
CA GLY A 28 -7.01 9.85 8.66
C GLY A 28 -5.55 9.67 8.22
N HIS A 29 -5.07 8.45 7.97
CA HIS A 29 -3.65 8.24 7.63
C HIS A 29 -3.33 8.45 6.14
N TYR A 30 -4.28 8.20 5.24
CA TYR A 30 -4.03 8.24 3.78
C TYR A 30 -3.51 9.59 3.26
N GLN A 31 -3.71 10.68 4.01
CA GLN A 31 -3.24 12.02 3.66
C GLN A 31 -1.71 12.16 3.73
N LEU A 32 -1.06 11.29 4.52
CA LEU A 32 0.39 11.28 4.72
C LEU A 32 1.01 9.92 4.33
N MET A 33 0.28 8.83 4.53
CA MET A 33 0.73 7.45 4.28
C MET A 33 0.22 6.94 2.94
N MET A 34 0.85 7.39 1.87
CA MET A 34 0.59 6.95 0.49
C MET A 34 1.88 6.88 -0.33
N GLY A 35 1.88 6.09 -1.41
CA GLY A 35 3.01 5.98 -2.34
C GLY A 35 2.60 5.47 -3.73
N GLU A 36 3.52 5.55 -4.69
CA GLU A 36 3.34 5.01 -6.05
C GLU A 36 3.96 3.61 -6.17
N PHE A 37 3.16 2.65 -6.64
CA PHE A 37 3.60 1.37 -7.15
C PHE A 37 3.64 1.44 -8.67
N ILE A 38 4.85 1.39 -9.24
CA ILE A 38 5.09 1.56 -10.68
C ILE A 38 5.37 0.18 -11.27
N VAL A 39 4.51 -0.25 -12.19
CA VAL A 39 4.72 -1.44 -13.01
C VAL A 39 5.22 -0.99 -14.37
N ILE A 40 6.38 -1.52 -14.78
CA ILE A 40 7.05 -1.23 -16.06
C ILE A 40 6.71 -2.26 -17.13
#